data_AF-A0A7I0J6F7-F1
#
_entry.id   AF-A0A7I0J6F7-F1
#
_cell.length_a   1.000
_cell.length_b   1.000
_cell.length_c   1.000
_cell.angle_alpha   90.00
_cell.angle_beta   90.00
_cell.angle_gamma   90.00
#
_symmetry.space_group_name_H-M   'P 1'
#
loop_
_entity.id
_entity.type
_entity.pdbx_description
1 polymer ?
#
loop_
_entity_poly.entity_id
_entity_poly.type
_entity_poly.pdbx_seq_one_letter_code
_entity_poly.pdbx_strand_id
1 'polypeptide(L)'
;YRLGFLLLRGNDVFSGDFAKELEVAVAQSQRFRGVATIEFAASLAPDEIAGQMRRLAAKSRAIAVVGPDHPNLTAVVEALKARGQPVFSLLSDFAAG
;
A
#
# COMPACT_ATOMS: atom_id res chain seq x y z
N TYR A 1 -10.52 7.98 9.07
CA TYR A 1 -10.34 7.03 7.95
C TYR A 1 -8.99 6.36 8.08
N ARG A 2 -8.92 5.03 8.06
CA ARG A 2 -7.62 4.31 8.06
C ARG A 2 -7.18 4.05 6.64
N LEU A 3 -5.99 4.51 6.27
CA LEU A 3 -5.37 4.27 4.97
C LEU A 3 -4.14 3.39 5.19
N GLY A 4 -4.10 2.24 4.53
CA GLY A 4 -3.01 1.29 4.66
C GLY A 4 -1.96 1.50 3.57
N PHE A 5 -0.68 1.45 3.93
CA PHE A 5 0.43 1.54 2.99
C PHE A 5 1.35 0.34 3.20
N LEU A 6 1.55 -0.47 2.17
CA LEU A 6 2.50 -1.57 2.17
C LEU A 6 3.72 -1.15 1.33
N LEU A 7 4.82 -0.83 2.00
CA LEU A 7 6.06 -0.38 1.37
C LEU A 7 7.08 -1.51 1.30
N LEU A 8 7.94 -1.52 0.29
CA LEU A 8 9.04 -2.47 0.26
C LEU A 8 10.08 -2.11 1.31
N ARG A 9 10.70 -3.12 1.92
CA ARG A 9 11.95 -2.93 2.68
C ARG A 9 13.11 -2.77 1.70
N GLY A 10 13.17 -1.63 1.03
CA GLY A 10 14.33 -1.19 0.24
C GLY A 10 15.31 -0.43 1.14
N ASN A 11 16.61 -0.70 0.99
CA ASN A 11 17.74 -0.24 1.81
C ASN A 11 17.59 1.19 2.40
N ASP A 12 17.07 1.22 3.64
CA ASP A 12 17.38 2.06 4.81
C ASP A 12 17.26 3.59 4.92
N VAL A 13 16.80 4.36 3.93
CA VAL A 13 16.40 5.77 4.20
C VAL A 13 15.13 6.15 3.45
N PHE A 14 15.08 5.85 2.16
CA PHE A 14 13.97 6.24 1.29
C PHE A 14 12.61 5.71 1.78
N SER A 15 12.52 4.42 2.10
CA SER A 15 11.26 3.81 2.54
C SER A 15 10.77 4.40 3.87
N GLY A 16 11.70 4.79 4.75
CA GLY A 16 11.40 5.45 6.02
C GLY A 16 10.95 6.89 5.84
N ASP A 17 11.63 7.66 4.99
CA ASP A 17 11.24 9.04 4.70
C ASP A 17 9.93 9.09 3.91
N PHE A 18 9.71 8.18 2.97
CA PHE A 18 8.44 8.05 2.27
C PHE A 18 7.29 7.69 3.22
N ALA A 19 7.53 6.81 4.20
CA ALA A 19 6.55 6.53 5.24
C ALA A 19 6.18 7.78 6.06
N LYS A 20 7.18 8.58 6.47
CA LYS A 20 6.93 9.84 7.20
C LYS A 20 6.10 10.82 6.36
N GLU A 21 6.43 10.99 5.09
CA GLU A 21 5.68 11.88 4.21
C GLU A 21 4.22 11.42 4.02
N LEU A 22 4.00 10.10 3.92
CA LEU A 22 2.64 9.54 3.88
C LEU A 22 1.88 9.80 5.17
N GLU A 23 2.51 9.64 6.34
CA GLU A 23 1.90 9.95 7.63
C GLU A 23 1.51 11.43 7.74
N VAL A 24 2.41 12.34 7.36
CA VAL A 24 2.18 13.79 7.35
C VAL A 24 1.03 14.14 6.40
N ALA A 25 1.04 13.64 5.16
CA ALA A 25 0.00 13.92 4.18
C ALA A 25 -1.39 13.45 4.63
N VAL A 26 -1.47 12.27 5.26
CA VAL A 26 -2.73 11.73 5.78
C VAL A 26 -3.21 12.53 6.99
N ALA A 27 -2.31 12.94 7.89
CA ALA A 27 -2.64 13.72 9.07
C ALA A 27 -3.07 15.16 8.74
N GLN A 28 -2.46 15.76 7.71
CA GLN A 28 -2.72 17.14 7.28
C GLN A 28 -3.85 17.27 6.24
N SER A 29 -4.44 16.15 5.81
CA SER A 29 -5.55 16.17 4.86
C SER A 29 -6.72 17.00 5.37
N GLN A 30 -7.07 18.06 4.62
CA GLN A 30 -8.26 18.86 4.91
C GLN A 30 -9.56 18.20 4.43
N ARG A 31 -9.46 17.17 3.58
CA ARG A 31 -10.61 16.49 2.99
C ARG A 31 -11.20 15.42 3.92
N PHE A 32 -10.38 14.88 4.82
CA PHE A 32 -10.81 13.84 5.75
C PHE A 32 -9.87 13.74 6.94
N ARG A 33 -10.40 13.31 8.10
CA ARG A 33 -9.56 12.96 9.25
C ARG A 33 -9.02 11.54 9.10
N GLY A 34 -7.73 11.42 8.79
CA GLY A 34 -7.06 10.18 8.46
C GLY A 34 -6.11 9.65 9.53
N VAL A 35 -5.81 8.36 9.49
CA VAL A 35 -4.64 7.75 10.14
C VAL A 35 -3.98 6.84 9.11
N ALA A 36 -2.68 7.00 8.91
CA ALA A 36 -1.89 6.11 8.07
C ALA A 36 -1.50 4.86 8.87
N THR A 37 -1.60 3.68 8.25
CA THR A 37 -1.07 2.42 8.77
C THR A 37 0.01 1.96 7.82
N ILE A 38 1.26 2.14 8.22
CA ILE A 38 2.43 1.76 7.42
C ILE A 38 2.86 0.34 7.80
N GLU A 39 2.94 -0.55 6.82
CA GLU A 39 3.57 -1.86 6.94
C GLU A 39 4.71 -1.96 5.93
N PHE A 40 5.79 -2.63 6.32
CA PHE A 40 6.89 -2.94 5.42
C PHE A 40 6.84 -4.41 5.02
N ALA A 41 6.98 -4.68 3.73
CA ALA A 41 7.09 -6.03 3.21
C ALA A 41 8.33 -6.70 3.77
N ALA A 42 8.17 -7.89 4.36
CA ALA A 42 9.27 -8.64 4.95
C ALA A 42 10.13 -9.32 3.89
N SER A 43 9.55 -9.61 2.72
CA SER A 43 10.20 -10.18 1.55
C SER A 43 9.57 -9.64 0.26
N LEU A 44 10.17 -9.99 -0.88
CA LEU A 44 9.63 -9.73 -2.22
C LEU A 44 8.82 -10.92 -2.76
N ALA A 45 8.56 -11.94 -1.94
CA ALA A 45 7.80 -13.12 -2.38
C ALA A 45 6.34 -12.72 -2.65
N PRO A 46 5.81 -12.93 -3.88
CA PRO A 46 4.47 -12.47 -4.25
C PRO A 46 3.35 -12.97 -3.32
N ASP A 47 3.43 -14.21 -2.84
CA ASP A 47 2.42 -14.78 -1.96
C ASP A 47 2.46 -14.18 -0.55
N GLU A 48 3.64 -13.81 -0.05
CA GLU A 48 3.78 -13.12 1.23
C GLU A 48 3.21 -11.70 1.15
N ILE A 49 3.52 -10.98 0.05
CA ILE A 49 2.96 -9.66 -0.24
C ILE A 49 1.43 -9.77 -0.35
N ALA A 50 0.92 -10.76 -1.09
CA ALA A 50 -0.52 -11.02 -1.23
C ALA A 50 -1.19 -11.26 0.14
N GLY A 51 -0.52 -11.99 1.04
CA GLY A 51 -0.97 -12.18 2.42
C GLY A 51 -0.99 -10.89 3.23
N GLN A 52 0.06 -10.07 3.13
CA GLN A 52 0.16 -8.76 3.79
C GLN A 52 -0.92 -7.79 3.27
N MET A 53 -1.13 -7.71 1.95
CA MET A 53 -2.18 -6.90 1.34
C MET A 53 -3.55 -7.22 1.93
N ARG A 54 -3.91 -8.51 2.04
CA ARG A 54 -5.21 -8.92 2.62
C ARG A 54 -5.34 -8.53 4.09
N ARG A 55 -4.27 -8.70 4.89
CA ARG A 55 -4.28 -8.34 6.32
C ARG A 55 -4.39 -6.82 6.53
N LEU A 56 -3.64 -6.05 5.76
CA LEU A 56 -3.67 -4.58 5.80
C LEU A 56 -5.02 -4.05 5.32
N ALA A 57 -5.56 -4.67 4.27
CA ALA A 57 -6.87 -4.36 3.71
C ALA A 57 -8.00 -4.53 4.73
N ALA A 58 -7.99 -5.63 5.50
CA ALA A 58 -9.02 -5.91 6.51
C ALA A 58 -9.14 -4.82 7.60
N LYS A 59 -8.10 -3.99 7.78
CA LYS A 59 -8.05 -2.94 8.81
C LYS A 59 -8.14 -1.52 8.22
N SER A 60 -8.21 -1.41 6.89
CA SER A 60 -8.04 -0.17 6.15
C SER A 60 -9.21 0.08 5.21
N ARG A 61 -9.57 1.34 5.00
CA ARG A 61 -10.64 1.73 4.07
C ARG A 61 -10.17 1.73 2.61
N ALA A 62 -8.88 1.95 2.40
CA ALA A 62 -8.17 1.79 1.15
C ALA A 62 -6.73 1.38 1.46
N ILE A 63 -6.08 0.72 0.51
CA ILE A 63 -4.66 0.38 0.63
C ILE A 63 -3.88 0.87 -0.58
N ALA A 64 -2.61 1.20 -0.36
CA ALA A 64 -1.65 1.51 -1.40
C ALA A 64 -0.42 0.61 -1.22
N VAL A 65 0.13 0.08 -2.30
CA VAL A 65 1.11 -1.01 -2.25
C VAL A 65 2.25 -0.75 -3.22
N VAL A 66 3.49 -0.91 -2.75
CA VAL A 66 4.67 -1.07 -3.61
C VAL A 66 4.90 -2.58 -3.79
N GLY A 67 4.90 -3.07 -5.02
CA GLY A 67 5.10 -4.48 -5.31
C GLY A 67 5.41 -4.74 -6.78
N PRO A 68 6.00 -5.91 -7.10
CA PRO A 68 6.27 -6.30 -8.48
C PRO A 68 4.96 -6.50 -9.26
N ASP A 69 5.00 -6.35 -10.58
CA ASP A 69 3.90 -6.80 -11.43
C ASP A 69 3.86 -8.34 -11.42
N HIS A 70 2.80 -8.91 -10.84
CA HIS A 70 2.68 -10.35 -10.64
C HIS A 70 1.20 -10.80 -10.63
N PRO A 71 0.83 -11.88 -11.33
CA PRO A 71 -0.56 -12.34 -11.43
C PRO A 71 -1.26 -12.55 -10.09
N ASN A 72 -0.57 -13.10 -9.09
CA ASN A 72 -1.15 -13.29 -7.76
C ASN A 72 -1.51 -11.97 -7.06
N LEU A 73 -0.73 -10.91 -7.28
CA LEU A 73 -1.04 -9.59 -6.71
C LEU A 73 -2.20 -8.96 -7.47
N THR A 74 -2.24 -9.11 -8.79
CA THR A 74 -3.38 -8.68 -9.63
C THR A 74 -4.69 -9.32 -9.16
N ALA A 75 -4.70 -10.63 -8.91
CA ALA A 75 -5.88 -11.32 -8.40
C ALA A 75 -6.33 -10.80 -7.02
N VAL A 76 -5.40 -10.43 -6.13
CA VAL A 76 -5.74 -9.81 -4.85
C VAL A 76 -6.35 -8.42 -5.06
N VAL A 77 -5.75 -7.61 -5.93
CA VAL A 77 -6.25 -6.27 -6.27
C VAL A 77 -7.69 -6.36 -6.81
N GLU A 78 -7.94 -7.26 -7.75
CA GLU A 78 -9.26 -7.50 -8.32
C GLU A 78 -10.27 -7.94 -7.26
N ALA A 79 -9.90 -8.90 -6.40
CA ALA A 79 -10.76 -9.36 -5.32
C ALA A 79 -11.10 -8.26 -4.30
N LEU A 80 -10.14 -7.38 -3.98
CA LEU A 80 -10.39 -6.23 -3.10
C LEU A 80 -11.29 -5.18 -3.76
N LYS A 81 -11.04 -4.87 -5.04
CA LYS A 81 -11.88 -3.95 -5.83
C LYS A 81 -13.31 -4.45 -5.96
N ALA A 82 -13.50 -5.74 -6.22
CA ALA A 82 -14.83 -6.36 -6.30
C ALA A 82 -15.64 -6.24 -4.99
N ARG A 83 -14.95 -6.09 -3.84
CA ARG A 83 -15.55 -5.86 -2.52
C ARG A 83 -15.71 -4.37 -2.18
N GLY A 84 -15.47 -3.48 -3.14
CA GLY A 84 -15.54 -2.04 -2.96
C GLY A 84 -14.37 -1.44 -2.17
N GLN A 85 -13.26 -2.18 -2.02
CA GLN A 85 -12.06 -1.69 -1.34
C GLN A 85 -11.06 -1.13 -2.37
N PRO A 86 -10.76 0.19 -2.34
CA PRO A 86 -9.79 0.78 -3.25
C PRO A 86 -8.37 0.29 -2.97
N VAL A 87 -7.65 -0.03 -4.04
CA VAL A 87 -6.25 -0.42 -4.02
C VAL A 87 -5.48 0.41 -5.04
N PHE A 88 -4.38 1.02 -4.59
CA PHE A 88 -3.51 1.89 -5.40
C PHE A 88 -2.11 1.29 -5.51
N SER A 89 -1.46 1.45 -6.66
CA SER A 89 -0.05 1.13 -6.81
C SER A 89 0.82 2.32 -6.42
N LEU A 90 1.95 2.06 -5.78
CA LEU A 90 2.96 3.05 -5.39
C LEU A 90 4.28 2.71 -6.09
N LEU A 91 4.96 3.72 -6.63
CA LEU A 91 6.29 3.59 -7.24
C LEU A 91 6.35 2.56 -8.38
N SER A 92 5.25 2.38 -9.11
CA SER A 92 5.31 1.65 -10.38
C SER A 92 6.16 2.44 -11.35
N ASP A 93 7.15 1.78 -11.95
CA ASP A 93 7.80 2.24 -13.18
C ASP A 93 6.82 2.08 -14.34
N PHE A 94 5.79 2.92 -14.33
CA PHE A 94 5.00 3.28 -15.51
C PHE A 94 4.64 4.75 -15.36
N ALA A 95 5.68 5.59 -15.26
CA ALA A 95 5.61 6.88 -15.91
C ALA A 95 5.58 6.61 -17.42
N ALA A 96 4.39 6.49 -17.97
CA ALA A 96 4.14 6.74 -19.37
C ALA A 96 2.93 7.66 -19.48
N GLY A 97 3.14 8.94 -19.17
CA GLY A 97 2.20 10.02 -19.47
C GLY A 97 1.06 10.20 -18.49
#